data_AF-A0A5C3EE80-F1
#
_entry.id   AF-A0A5C3EE80-F1
#
_cell.length_a   1.000
_cell.length_b   1.000
_cell.length_c   1.000
_cell.angle_alpha   90.00
_cell.angle_beta   90.00
_cell.angle_gamma   90.00
#
_symmetry.space_group_name_H-M   'P 1'
#
loop_
_entity.id
_entity.type
_entity.pdbx_description
1 polymer ?
#
loop_
_entity_poly.entity_id
_entity_poly.type
_entity_poly.pdbx_seq_one_letter_code
_entity_poly.pdbx_strand_id
1 'polypeptide(L)'
;MSFSPSQGEASSSRNTLALTGSPPSGKKGKLSPHERQAQAISKLLANPDKEIRIPEGPKEKSIRPARDVMKNVTGSSAGAGSGEFHVYKQQRRREYERIQLMEEQNKKRTEQEEFDRKHAQVQRKDEAKTDKNRAKREKKKLAALKAQAAAKGKDPAKVSKPSSSSTSQQPETKRPRLHNDTVQRVEFKHKDDSDQGHDHDDAAGDSS
;
A
#
# COMPACT_ATOMS: atom_id res chain seq x y z
N MET A 1 -69.86 -6.26 -63.10
CA MET A 1 -68.76 -6.98 -63.76
C MET A 1 -67.46 -6.28 -63.33
N SER A 2 -66.89 -6.64 -62.18
CA SER A 2 -65.83 -7.66 -62.03
C SER A 2 -64.55 -7.29 -62.78
N PHE A 3 -63.52 -6.83 -62.07
CA PHE A 3 -62.28 -7.57 -61.77
C PHE A 3 -61.17 -6.61 -61.32
N SER A 4 -60.62 -6.87 -60.14
CA SER A 4 -59.31 -6.38 -59.68
C SER A 4 -58.20 -7.28 -60.22
N PRO A 5 -57.00 -6.72 -60.51
CA PRO A 5 -55.77 -7.23 -59.86
C PRO A 5 -54.76 -6.08 -59.55
N SER A 6 -54.14 -6.02 -58.38
CA SER A 6 -52.95 -6.72 -57.85
C SER A 6 -51.60 -6.02 -58.09
N GLN A 7 -50.96 -5.64 -56.97
CA GLN A 7 -49.52 -5.71 -56.63
C GLN A 7 -48.50 -4.85 -57.41
N GLY A 8 -47.70 -4.09 -56.65
CA GLY A 8 -46.51 -3.39 -57.14
C GLY A 8 -45.89 -2.45 -56.10
N GLU A 9 -44.84 -2.92 -55.44
CA GLU A 9 -44.10 -2.32 -54.33
C GLU A 9 -43.29 -1.05 -54.67
N ALA A 10 -42.83 -0.39 -53.59
CA ALA A 10 -41.55 0.33 -53.42
C ALA A 10 -41.48 1.87 -53.59
N SER A 11 -41.35 2.51 -52.42
CA SER A 11 -40.19 3.32 -52.01
C SER A 11 -39.93 4.72 -52.58
N SER A 12 -40.02 5.66 -51.62
CA SER A 12 -39.18 6.83 -51.37
C SER A 12 -38.04 7.16 -52.35
N SER A 13 -38.06 8.37 -52.88
CA SER A 13 -36.85 9.04 -53.37
C SER A 13 -36.92 10.55 -53.13
N ARG A 14 -36.37 11.02 -52.00
CA ARG A 14 -35.62 12.30 -51.97
C ARG A 14 -34.42 12.13 -51.05
N ASN A 15 -33.29 11.92 -51.73
CA ASN A 15 -31.97 11.67 -51.19
C ASN A 15 -31.34 13.00 -50.72
N THR A 16 -30.81 12.97 -49.50
CA THR A 16 -29.51 13.53 -49.08
C THR A 16 -29.02 14.87 -49.66
N LEU A 17 -28.97 15.90 -48.81
CA LEU A 17 -27.82 16.79 -48.77
C LEU A 17 -27.15 16.66 -47.41
N ALA A 18 -25.92 16.17 -47.50
CA ALA A 18 -25.02 15.81 -46.42
C ALA A 18 -24.71 16.99 -45.50
N LEU A 19 -25.13 16.88 -44.24
CA LEU A 19 -24.53 17.62 -43.13
C LEU A 19 -23.35 16.79 -42.59
N THR A 20 -22.29 16.64 -43.38
CA THR A 20 -20.98 16.16 -42.88
C THR A 20 -20.29 17.30 -42.13
N GLY A 21 -20.92 17.76 -41.05
CA GLY A 21 -20.25 18.51 -40.01
C GLY A 21 -19.55 17.50 -39.11
N SER A 22 -18.32 17.11 -39.45
CA SER A 22 -17.43 16.57 -38.41
C SER A 22 -17.41 17.59 -37.28
N PRO A 23 -17.70 17.21 -36.01
CA PRO A 23 -17.61 18.17 -34.93
C PRO A 23 -16.21 18.78 -34.96
N PRO A 24 -16.07 20.11 -34.78
CA PRO A 24 -14.75 20.73 -34.78
C PRO A 24 -13.94 19.98 -33.74
N SER A 25 -12.82 19.40 -34.17
CA SER A 25 -11.82 18.80 -33.27
C SER A 25 -11.19 19.95 -32.48
N GLY A 26 -11.96 20.49 -31.53
CA GLY A 26 -11.53 21.49 -30.59
C GLY A 26 -10.35 20.89 -29.85
N LYS A 27 -9.24 21.63 -29.84
CA LYS A 27 -8.05 21.31 -29.06
C LYS A 27 -8.53 21.05 -27.64
N LYS A 28 -8.62 19.78 -27.24
CA LYS A 28 -9.03 19.41 -25.88
C LYS A 28 -8.03 20.08 -24.95
N GLY A 29 -8.49 21.11 -24.23
CA GLY A 29 -7.69 21.74 -23.20
C GLY A 29 -7.19 20.67 -22.23
N LYS A 30 -6.09 20.95 -21.54
CA LYS A 30 -5.59 20.05 -20.50
C LYS A 30 -6.68 19.95 -19.43
N LEU A 31 -7.39 18.82 -19.43
CA LEU A 31 -8.50 18.54 -18.53
C LEU A 31 -8.06 18.80 -17.09
N SER A 32 -8.93 19.48 -16.33
CA SER A 32 -8.75 19.66 -14.89
C SER A 32 -8.56 18.28 -14.22
N PRO A 33 -7.79 18.15 -13.12
CA PRO A 33 -7.68 16.88 -12.40
C PRO A 33 -9.04 16.25 -12.08
N HIS A 34 -10.01 17.07 -11.68
CA HIS A 34 -11.37 16.62 -11.40
C HIS A 34 -12.11 16.14 -12.66
N GLU A 35 -11.88 16.79 -13.80
CA GLU A 35 -12.48 16.42 -15.07
C GLU A 35 -11.92 15.09 -15.62
N ARG A 36 -10.62 14.83 -15.43
CA ARG A 36 -10.01 13.53 -15.72
C ARG A 36 -10.59 12.41 -14.87
N GLN A 37 -10.79 12.68 -13.58
CA GLN A 37 -11.42 11.74 -12.67
C GLN A 37 -12.88 11.47 -13.06
N ALA A 38 -13.66 12.51 -13.36
CA ALA A 38 -15.03 12.39 -13.82
C ALA A 38 -15.14 11.57 -15.11
N GLN A 39 -14.24 11.79 -16.07
CA GLN A 39 -14.16 10.98 -17.29
C GLN A 39 -13.84 9.51 -16.99
N ALA A 40 -12.87 9.23 -16.10
CA ALA A 40 -12.55 7.86 -15.69
C ALA A 40 -13.74 7.18 -14.99
N ILE A 41 -14.45 7.89 -14.11
CA ILE A 41 -15.66 7.40 -13.44
C ILE A 41 -16.77 7.12 -14.46
N SER A 42 -17.04 8.05 -15.39
CA SER A 42 -18.06 7.87 -16.43
C SER A 42 -17.79 6.64 -17.30
N LYS A 43 -16.51 6.39 -17.63
CA LYS A 43 -16.09 5.22 -18.40
C LYS A 43 -16.26 3.92 -17.61
N LEU A 44 -16.03 3.96 -16.30
CA LEU A 44 -16.18 2.81 -15.43
C LEU A 44 -17.67 2.45 -15.24
N LEU A 45 -18.50 3.45 -15.00
CA LEU A 45 -19.95 3.29 -14.83
C LEU A 45 -20.70 2.93 -16.11
N ALA A 46 -20.10 3.15 -17.29
CA ALA A 46 -20.70 2.74 -18.55
C ALA A 46 -20.88 1.22 -18.68
N ASN A 47 -20.06 0.41 -17.98
CA ASN A 47 -20.18 -1.05 -17.95
C ASN A 47 -19.89 -1.56 -16.53
N PRO A 48 -20.88 -1.55 -15.61
CA PRO A 48 -20.66 -1.89 -14.21
C PRO A 48 -20.39 -3.39 -13.99
N ASP A 49 -20.84 -4.27 -14.89
CA ASP A 49 -20.66 -5.73 -14.77
C ASP A 49 -19.26 -6.21 -15.18
N LYS A 50 -18.41 -5.32 -15.72
CA LYS A 50 -17.07 -5.69 -16.17
C LYS A 50 -16.10 -5.70 -14.99
N GLU A 51 -15.44 -6.84 -14.76
CA GLU A 51 -14.41 -6.95 -13.73
C GLU A 51 -13.26 -5.95 -13.96
N ILE A 52 -12.91 -5.22 -12.90
CA ILE A 52 -11.85 -4.21 -12.90
C ILE A 52 -10.54 -4.87 -12.50
N ARG A 53 -9.62 -5.04 -13.45
CA ARG A 53 -8.26 -5.48 -13.15
C ARG A 53 -7.42 -4.32 -12.61
N ILE A 54 -7.21 -4.29 -11.29
CA ILE A 54 -6.23 -3.40 -10.67
C ILE A 54 -4.83 -3.92 -11.03
N PRO A 55 -3.96 -3.11 -11.65
CA PRO A 55 -2.60 -3.55 -11.95
C PRO A 55 -1.85 -3.83 -10.64
N GLU A 56 -1.18 -4.98 -10.59
CA GLU A 56 -0.19 -5.26 -9.55
C GLU A 56 0.93 -4.20 -9.61
N GLY A 57 1.51 -3.88 -8.45
CA GLY A 57 2.60 -2.92 -8.36
C GLY A 57 3.82 -3.31 -9.22
N PRO A 58 4.77 -2.38 -9.44
CA PRO A 58 5.97 -2.65 -10.20
C PRO A 58 6.70 -3.88 -9.65
N LYS A 59 6.90 -4.89 -10.50
CA LYS A 59 7.64 -6.11 -10.13
C LYS A 59 9.13 -5.81 -10.09
N GLU A 60 9.82 -6.41 -9.13
CA GLU A 60 11.28 -6.33 -9.08
C GLU A 60 11.88 -6.96 -10.34
N LYS A 61 12.94 -6.34 -10.86
CA LYS A 61 13.69 -6.89 -11.98
C LYS A 61 14.32 -8.20 -11.49
N SER A 62 14.07 -9.30 -12.20
CA SER A 62 14.71 -10.59 -11.92
C SER A 62 15.32 -11.15 -13.20
N ILE A 63 16.45 -11.83 -13.04
CA ILE A 63 17.13 -12.49 -14.16
C ILE A 63 16.64 -13.92 -14.21
N ARG A 64 16.42 -14.42 -15.42
CA ARG A 64 16.00 -15.80 -15.62
C ARG A 64 17.07 -16.75 -15.04
N PRO A 65 16.66 -17.79 -14.30
CA PRO A 65 17.62 -18.74 -13.75
C PRO A 65 18.44 -19.39 -14.87
N ALA A 66 19.67 -19.77 -14.54
CA ALA A 66 20.51 -20.55 -15.45
C ALA A 66 19.79 -21.86 -15.81
N ARG A 67 19.97 -22.31 -17.06
CA ARG A 67 19.44 -23.61 -17.47
C ARG A 67 20.28 -24.72 -16.83
N ASP A 68 19.61 -25.72 -16.29
CA ASP A 68 20.24 -26.85 -15.61
C ASP A 68 21.11 -27.69 -16.56
N VAL A 69 20.54 -28.10 -17.71
CA VAL A 69 21.27 -28.89 -18.72
C VAL A 69 21.40 -28.11 -20.03
N MET A 70 22.64 -27.94 -20.47
CA MET A 70 22.96 -27.44 -21.80
C MET A 70 23.07 -28.61 -22.79
N LYS A 71 22.23 -28.62 -23.82
CA LYS A 71 22.13 -29.74 -24.78
C LYS A 71 23.15 -29.65 -25.92
N ASN A 72 23.81 -28.51 -26.07
CA ASN A 72 24.65 -28.16 -27.21
C ASN A 72 26.08 -27.81 -26.80
N VAL A 73 26.62 -28.54 -25.82
CA VAL A 73 28.02 -28.39 -25.38
C VAL A 73 28.92 -29.19 -26.31
N THR A 74 29.72 -28.48 -27.11
CA THR A 74 30.76 -29.09 -27.94
C THR A 74 31.93 -29.52 -27.03
N GLY A 75 32.61 -30.63 -27.37
CA GLY A 75 33.66 -31.22 -26.54
C GLY A 75 34.81 -30.27 -26.20
N SER A 76 35.48 -30.51 -25.07
CA SER A 76 36.49 -29.60 -24.48
C SER A 76 37.71 -29.32 -25.35
N SER A 77 38.00 -30.16 -26.34
CA SER A 77 39.11 -30.00 -27.30
C SER A 77 38.67 -29.46 -28.66
N ALA A 78 37.38 -29.20 -28.86
CA ALA A 78 36.89 -28.62 -30.11
C ALA A 78 37.32 -27.15 -30.20
N GLY A 79 37.73 -26.71 -31.39
CA GLY A 79 38.13 -25.32 -31.65
C GLY A 79 36.98 -24.32 -31.52
N ALA A 80 37.31 -23.03 -31.46
CA ALA A 80 36.32 -21.96 -31.37
C ALA A 80 35.44 -21.91 -32.64
N GLY A 81 34.15 -22.22 -32.49
CA GLY A 81 33.16 -22.08 -33.56
C GLY A 81 32.76 -20.63 -33.80
N SER A 82 32.19 -20.33 -34.97
CA SER A 82 31.73 -18.98 -35.34
C SER A 82 30.64 -18.41 -34.43
N GLY A 83 29.88 -19.28 -33.74
CA GLY A 83 28.83 -18.88 -32.80
C GLY A 83 29.33 -18.60 -31.37
N GLU A 84 30.55 -18.99 -31.02
CA GLU A 84 31.05 -18.95 -29.64
C GLU A 84 31.15 -17.51 -29.11
N PHE A 85 31.54 -16.56 -29.97
CA PHE A 85 31.56 -15.14 -29.61
C PHE A 85 30.20 -14.63 -29.13
N HIS A 86 29.12 -15.05 -29.79
CA HIS A 86 27.77 -14.64 -29.38
C HIS A 86 27.34 -15.31 -28.09
N VAL A 87 27.72 -16.58 -27.86
CA VAL A 87 27.48 -17.26 -26.58
C VAL A 87 28.13 -16.50 -25.44
N TYR A 88 29.43 -16.19 -25.54
CA TYR A 88 30.15 -15.40 -24.56
C TYR A 88 29.53 -14.02 -24.34
N LYS A 89 29.18 -13.30 -25.42
CA LYS A 89 28.56 -11.97 -25.33
C LYS A 89 27.24 -12.01 -24.53
N GLN A 90 26.38 -13.00 -24.79
CA GLN A 90 25.12 -13.13 -24.07
C GLN A 90 25.32 -13.58 -22.62
N GLN A 91 26.25 -14.51 -22.38
CA GLN A 91 26.59 -14.96 -21.03
C GLN A 91 27.15 -13.80 -20.18
N ARG A 92 28.12 -13.06 -20.72
CA ARG A 92 28.73 -11.91 -20.04
C ARG A 92 27.71 -10.82 -19.73
N ARG A 93 26.81 -10.53 -20.69
CA ARG A 93 25.71 -9.58 -20.46
C ARG A 93 24.80 -10.03 -19.31
N ARG A 94 24.37 -11.30 -19.31
CA ARG A 94 23.55 -11.85 -18.22
C ARG A 94 24.26 -11.80 -16.88
N GLU A 95 25.56 -12.09 -16.86
CA GLU A 95 26.34 -12.07 -15.63
C GLU A 95 26.51 -10.65 -15.08
N TYR A 96 26.74 -9.65 -15.93
CA TYR A 96 26.77 -8.26 -15.51
C TYR A 96 25.43 -7.76 -15.00
N GLU A 97 24.33 -8.09 -15.69
CA GLU A 97 22.99 -7.80 -15.19
C GLU A 97 22.77 -8.45 -13.81
N ARG A 98 23.29 -9.67 -13.58
CA ARG A 98 23.17 -10.41 -12.32
C ARG A 98 23.94 -9.78 -11.18
N ILE A 99 25.19 -9.41 -11.43
CA ILE A 99 26.03 -8.71 -10.46
C ILE A 99 25.40 -7.35 -10.12
N GLN A 100 24.98 -6.57 -11.13
CA GLN A 100 24.31 -5.28 -10.91
C GLN A 100 23.06 -5.41 -10.07
N LEU A 101 22.21 -6.40 -10.33
CA LEU A 101 20.99 -6.64 -9.56
C LEU A 101 21.30 -6.99 -8.10
N MET A 102 22.28 -7.87 -7.84
CA MET A 102 22.70 -8.17 -6.46
C MET A 102 23.26 -6.94 -5.75
N GLU A 103 24.08 -6.14 -6.43
CA GLU A 103 24.61 -4.89 -5.86
C GLU A 103 23.51 -3.88 -5.55
N GLU A 104 22.53 -3.71 -6.46
CA GLU A 104 21.36 -2.85 -6.24
C GLU A 104 20.51 -3.33 -5.06
N GLN A 105 20.27 -4.65 -4.93
CA GLN A 105 19.54 -5.22 -3.81
C GLN A 105 20.28 -5.01 -2.49
N ASN A 106 21.59 -5.24 -2.46
CA ASN A 106 22.41 -5.00 -1.27
C ASN A 106 22.38 -3.53 -0.86
N LYS A 107 22.52 -2.60 -1.80
CA LYS A 107 22.43 -1.15 -1.53
C LYS A 107 21.07 -0.77 -0.94
N LYS A 108 19.98 -1.21 -1.58
CA LYS A 108 18.62 -0.95 -1.07
C LYS A 108 18.41 -1.51 0.32
N ARG A 109 18.90 -2.73 0.59
CA ARG A 109 18.81 -3.34 1.92
C ARG A 109 19.57 -2.53 2.96
N THR A 110 20.81 -2.14 2.68
CA THR A 110 21.59 -1.31 3.61
C THR A 110 20.95 0.06 3.87
N GLU A 111 20.43 0.70 2.82
CA GLU A 111 19.74 1.99 2.93
C GLU A 111 18.45 1.88 3.76
N GLN A 112 17.70 0.80 3.56
CA GLN A 112 16.48 0.52 4.31
C GLN A 112 16.78 0.24 5.79
N GLU A 113 17.77 -0.60 6.08
CA GLU A 113 18.21 -0.89 7.46
C GLU A 113 18.68 0.37 8.18
N GLU A 114 19.43 1.25 7.49
CA GLU A 114 19.83 2.54 8.03
C GLU A 114 18.65 3.48 8.28
N PHE A 115 17.71 3.53 7.34
CA PHE A 115 16.51 4.36 7.44
C PHE A 115 15.66 3.91 8.64
N ASP A 116 15.39 2.61 8.75
CA ASP A 116 14.59 2.04 9.83
C ASP A 116 15.25 2.26 11.19
N ARG A 117 16.58 2.10 11.26
CA ARG A 117 17.35 2.41 12.47
C ARG A 117 17.25 3.89 12.86
N LYS A 118 17.41 4.81 11.90
CA LYS A 118 17.28 6.26 12.14
C LYS A 118 15.86 6.61 12.58
N HIS A 119 14.86 6.05 11.93
CA HIS A 119 13.45 6.28 12.22
C HIS A 119 13.07 5.78 13.63
N ALA A 120 13.47 4.56 13.99
CA ALA A 120 13.25 4.00 15.32
C ALA A 120 13.93 4.84 16.43
N GLN A 121 15.12 5.38 16.18
CA GLN A 121 15.79 6.28 17.12
C GLN A 121 15.03 7.60 17.32
N VAL A 122 14.49 8.17 16.25
CA VAL A 122 13.69 9.40 16.33
C VAL A 122 12.39 9.13 17.09
N GLN A 123 11.66 8.06 16.74
CA GLN A 123 10.45 7.65 17.44
C GLN A 123 10.70 7.46 18.94
N ARG A 124 11.73 6.70 19.32
CA ARG A 124 12.09 6.47 20.73
C ARG A 124 12.39 7.78 21.48
N LYS A 125 13.06 8.75 20.83
CA LYS A 125 13.34 10.06 21.44
C LYS A 125 12.05 10.87 21.67
N ASP A 126 11.13 10.82 20.72
CA ASP A 126 9.87 11.55 20.79
C ASP A 126 8.88 10.92 21.79
N GLU A 127 8.84 9.59 21.85
CA GLU A 127 8.11 8.83 22.88
C GLU A 127 8.66 9.15 24.27
N ALA A 128 9.98 9.08 24.48
CA ALA A 128 10.58 9.39 25.77
C ALA A 128 10.30 10.83 26.24
N LYS A 129 10.25 11.82 25.32
CA LYS A 129 9.84 13.19 25.64
C LYS A 129 8.34 13.27 25.96
N THR A 130 7.52 12.59 25.18
CA THR A 130 6.06 12.55 25.35
C THR A 130 5.66 11.90 26.66
N ASP A 131 6.29 10.79 27.03
CA ASP A 131 6.05 10.05 28.28
C ASP A 131 6.47 10.85 29.50
N LYS A 132 7.64 11.51 29.45
CA LYS A 132 8.07 12.42 30.52
C LYS A 132 7.05 13.55 30.72
N ASN A 133 6.54 14.13 29.64
CA ASN A 133 5.54 15.20 29.71
C ASN A 133 4.17 14.69 30.16
N ARG A 134 3.76 13.50 29.71
CA ARG A 134 2.53 12.82 30.13
C ARG A 134 2.57 12.51 31.62
N ALA A 135 3.65 11.92 32.12
CA ALA A 135 3.85 11.65 33.55
C ALA A 135 3.81 12.92 34.40
N LYS A 136 4.40 14.03 33.92
CA LYS A 136 4.29 15.35 34.60
C LYS A 136 2.84 15.84 34.66
N ARG A 137 2.08 15.74 33.57
CA ARG A 137 0.67 16.13 33.52
C ARG A 137 -0.20 15.26 34.41
N GLU A 138 0.01 13.94 34.41
CA GLU A 138 -0.70 12.99 35.27
C GLU A 138 -0.44 13.27 36.75
N LYS A 139 0.82 13.50 37.15
CA LYS A 139 1.14 13.91 38.52
C LYS A 139 0.40 15.18 38.94
N LYS A 140 0.39 16.21 38.09
CA LYS A 140 -0.35 17.46 38.35
C LYS A 140 -1.87 17.25 38.43
N LYS A 141 -2.44 16.44 37.53
CA LYS A 141 -3.87 16.08 37.56
C LYS A 141 -4.22 15.35 38.86
N LEU A 142 -3.42 14.38 39.27
CA LEU A 142 -3.63 13.65 40.53
C LEU A 142 -3.52 14.57 41.75
N ALA A 143 -2.55 15.48 41.78
CA ALA A 143 -2.44 16.47 42.84
C ALA A 143 -3.66 17.40 42.89
N ALA A 144 -4.14 17.90 41.75
CA ALA A 144 -5.33 18.74 41.67
C ALA A 144 -6.60 17.99 42.10
N LEU A 145 -6.76 16.72 41.70
CA LEU A 145 -7.89 15.88 42.14
C LEU A 145 -7.85 15.63 43.65
N LYS A 146 -6.66 15.38 44.23
CA LYS A 146 -6.50 15.23 45.69
C LYS A 146 -6.83 16.53 46.44
N ALA A 147 -6.39 17.68 45.94
CA ALA A 147 -6.72 18.97 46.53
C ALA A 147 -8.23 19.26 46.47
N GLN A 148 -8.89 18.94 45.36
CA GLN A 148 -10.36 19.05 45.25
C GLN A 148 -11.10 18.06 46.16
N ALA A 149 -10.60 16.84 46.34
CA ALA A 149 -11.20 15.86 47.25
C ALA A 149 -11.12 16.34 48.70
N ALA A 150 -9.96 16.86 49.12
CA ALA A 150 -9.77 17.44 50.45
C ALA A 150 -10.70 18.65 50.69
N ALA A 151 -10.85 19.55 49.71
CA ALA A 151 -11.77 20.68 49.79
C ALA A 151 -13.26 20.27 49.86
N LYS A 152 -13.61 19.08 49.34
CA LYS A 152 -14.97 18.52 49.38
C LYS A 152 -15.19 17.55 50.56
N GLY A 153 -14.26 17.47 51.51
CA GLY A 153 -14.36 16.58 52.67
C GLY A 153 -14.28 15.08 52.36
N LYS A 154 -13.73 14.71 51.18
CA LYS A 154 -13.54 13.31 50.74
C LYS A 154 -12.11 12.86 50.97
N ASP A 155 -11.93 11.64 51.45
CA ASP A 155 -10.62 11.09 51.80
C ASP A 155 -9.62 11.14 50.63
N PRO A 156 -8.50 11.89 50.76
CA PRO A 156 -7.53 12.07 49.68
C PRO A 156 -6.72 10.80 49.37
N ALA A 157 -6.75 9.81 50.26
CA ALA A 157 -6.09 8.51 50.09
C ALA A 157 -6.79 7.61 49.05
N LYS A 158 -8.09 7.85 48.78
CA LYS A 158 -8.88 7.01 47.85
C LYS A 158 -8.73 7.41 46.37
N VAL A 159 -8.01 8.49 46.08
CA VAL A 159 -7.77 9.00 44.72
C VAL A 159 -6.46 8.41 44.18
N SER A 160 -6.52 7.19 43.65
CA SER A 160 -5.44 6.56 42.90
C SER A 160 -5.53 6.89 41.40
N LYS A 161 -4.46 6.60 40.64
CA LYS A 161 -4.38 6.81 39.18
C LYS A 161 -5.68 6.37 38.51
N PRO A 162 -6.24 7.12 37.54
CA PRO A 162 -7.32 6.57 36.74
C PRO A 162 -6.75 5.35 36.02
N SER A 163 -7.10 4.16 36.51
CA SER A 163 -7.00 2.93 35.74
C SER A 163 -7.78 3.17 34.46
N SER A 164 -7.22 2.74 33.34
CA SER A 164 -7.92 2.66 32.06
C SER A 164 -9.01 1.59 32.12
N SER A 165 -9.99 1.75 33.01
CA SER A 165 -11.25 1.03 32.98
C SER A 165 -12.13 1.72 31.94
N SER A 166 -12.24 1.08 30.78
CA SER A 166 -13.34 1.22 29.86
C SER A 166 -14.67 1.12 30.62
N THR A 167 -15.30 2.25 30.93
CA THR A 167 -16.72 2.31 31.29
C THR A 167 -17.30 3.60 30.75
N SER A 168 -18.11 3.42 29.72
CA SER A 168 -18.94 4.37 29.01
C SER A 168 -20.02 4.99 29.90
N GLN A 169 -19.98 6.30 30.18
CA GLN A 169 -21.18 7.11 30.47
C GLN A 169 -20.94 8.57 30.01
N GLN A 170 -21.86 9.06 29.17
CA GLN A 170 -22.02 10.45 28.73
C GLN A 170 -22.19 11.41 29.93
N PRO A 171 -21.70 12.66 29.81
CA PRO A 171 -22.49 13.77 30.33
C PRO A 171 -22.63 14.92 29.31
N GLU A 172 -23.89 15.26 29.10
CA GLU A 172 -24.42 16.36 28.30
C GLU A 172 -23.87 17.75 28.72
N THR A 173 -23.78 18.64 27.72
CA THR A 173 -23.62 20.10 27.79
C THR A 173 -22.22 20.71 28.03
N LYS A 174 -21.55 21.06 26.92
CA LYS A 174 -21.10 22.43 26.56
C LYS A 174 -20.35 22.36 25.23
N ARG A 175 -20.88 23.02 24.20
CA ARG A 175 -20.35 23.06 22.83
C ARG A 175 -18.94 23.65 22.78
N PRO A 176 -18.02 23.06 21.99
CA PRO A 176 -17.13 23.89 21.18
C PRO A 176 -17.00 23.38 19.72
N ARG A 177 -17.15 24.35 18.81
CA ARG A 177 -16.56 24.54 17.47
C ARG A 177 -16.28 23.31 16.58
N LEU A 178 -16.86 23.37 15.38
CA LEU A 178 -16.61 22.55 14.19
C LEU A 178 -15.19 21.99 14.10
N HIS A 179 -15.04 20.68 13.96
CA HIS A 179 -14.23 20.01 12.93
C HIS A 179 -14.44 18.48 13.00
N ASN A 180 -15.15 17.94 12.00
CA ASN A 180 -15.23 16.54 11.56
C ASN A 180 -15.28 15.42 12.63
N ASP A 181 -16.51 15.02 12.99
CA ASP A 181 -16.80 13.84 13.83
C ASP A 181 -16.62 12.46 13.13
N THR A 182 -16.06 12.43 11.91
CA THR A 182 -15.94 11.19 11.11
C THR A 182 -14.55 10.55 11.10
N VAL A 183 -13.58 11.05 11.87
CA VAL A 183 -12.28 10.37 12.01
C VAL A 183 -12.33 9.45 13.22
N GLN A 184 -12.76 8.21 13.00
CA GLN A 184 -12.48 7.12 13.96
C GLN A 184 -10.97 7.06 14.19
N ARG A 185 -10.54 7.28 15.43
CA ARG A 185 -9.15 7.15 15.85
C ARG A 185 -8.74 5.68 15.67
N VAL A 186 -8.02 5.38 14.58
CA VAL A 186 -7.47 4.05 14.34
C VAL A 186 -6.37 3.79 15.37
N GLU A 187 -6.67 2.96 16.36
CA GLU A 187 -5.68 2.41 17.29
C GLU A 187 -5.01 1.21 16.63
N PHE A 188 -3.76 1.39 16.20
CA PHE A 188 -2.94 0.28 15.72
C PHE A 188 -2.56 -0.60 16.91
N LYS A 189 -3.06 -1.83 16.93
CA LYS A 189 -2.55 -2.87 17.83
C LYS A 189 -1.16 -3.26 17.35
N HIS A 190 -0.15 -3.08 18.19
CA HIS A 190 1.18 -3.65 17.96
C HIS A 190 1.06 -5.17 17.97
N LYS A 191 1.66 -5.82 16.98
CA LYS A 191 1.82 -7.27 16.94
C LYS A 191 2.98 -7.62 17.86
N ASP A 192 2.67 -8.16 19.03
CA ASP A 192 3.68 -8.67 19.96
C ASP A 192 4.33 -9.91 19.33
N ASP A 193 5.52 -9.74 18.74
CA ASP A 193 6.43 -10.86 18.43
C ASP A 193 7.14 -11.25 19.73
N SER A 194 6.40 -11.89 20.64
CA SER A 194 6.94 -12.61 21.79
C SER A 194 6.78 -14.11 21.56
N ASP A 195 7.45 -14.63 20.54
CA ASP A 195 7.78 -16.05 20.47
C ASP A 195 9.14 -16.20 21.16
N GLN A 196 9.08 -16.43 22.48
CA GLN A 196 10.25 -16.81 23.26
C GLN A 196 10.69 -18.18 22.76
N GLY A 197 11.83 -18.23 22.08
CA GLY A 197 12.59 -19.46 21.89
C GLY A 197 12.85 -20.06 23.27
N HIS A 198 12.17 -21.15 23.57
CA HIS A 198 12.48 -21.99 24.71
C HIS A 198 13.79 -22.72 24.37
N ASP A 199 14.91 -22.13 24.74
CA ASP A 199 16.18 -22.84 24.82
C ASP A 199 16.00 -23.96 25.85
N HIS A 200 15.93 -25.20 25.36
CA HIS A 200 16.06 -26.40 26.17
C HIS A 200 17.56 -26.61 26.41
N ASP A 201 18.02 -26.17 27.59
CA ASP A 201 19.30 -26.59 28.15
C ASP A 201 19.22 -28.09 28.52
N ASP A 202 19.63 -28.97 27.61
CA ASP A 202 19.94 -30.36 27.95
C ASP A 202 21.38 -30.44 28.49
N ALA A 203 21.49 -30.28 29.81
CA ALA A 203 22.67 -30.61 30.57
C ALA A 203 22.49 -31.95 31.31
N ALA A 204 23.42 -32.87 31.01
CA ALA A 204 23.94 -33.96 31.83
C ALA A 204 23.35 -35.39 31.74
N GLY A 205 24.28 -36.35 31.57
CA GLY A 205 24.14 -37.80 31.68
C GLY A 205 25.23 -38.47 30.84
N ASP A 206 26.50 -38.48 31.25
CA ASP A 206 27.11 -39.51 32.10
C ASP A 206 26.67 -40.95 31.76
N SER A 207 27.53 -41.70 31.06
CA SER A 207 28.05 -43.01 31.50
C SER A 207 28.57 -43.88 30.35
N SER A 208 29.76 -44.45 30.58
CA SER A 208 30.49 -45.54 29.90
C SER A 208 31.16 -45.28 28.54
#